data_AF-D8K6L8-F1
#
_entry.id   AF-D8K6L8-F1
#
_cell.length_a   1.000
_cell.length_b   1.000
_cell.length_c   1.000
_cell.angle_alpha   90.00
_cell.angle_beta   90.00
_cell.angle_gamma   90.00
#
_symmetry.space_group_name_H-M   'P 1'
#
loop_
_entity.id
_entity.type
_entity.pdbx_description
1 polymer ?
#
loop_
_entity_poly.entity_id
_entity_poly.type
_entity_poly.pdbx_seq_one_letter_code
_entity_poly.pdbx_strand_id
1 'polypeptide(L)'
;MGLLPSANPVGFTPNREKFMVLMISAWVMVGAIGIVLSWAFGDDIIGDAMGWVIGGATGGLATGYALTIVNPSIQSKQVVVLTLGWAINLAFFEAIVGAIGDALSIALSWPLGWATVGAIGGWVTGYALTLEPLHLQKKQIAVTALGIALGWAMGGTIAGAMGDPLSWAIGWSIVGAAQGGILLWCLNPSKFIFNA
;
A
#
# COMPACT_ATOMS: atom_id res chain seq x y z
N MET A 1 12.43 -30.74 37.71
CA MET A 1 12.95 -29.67 36.85
C MET A 1 12.41 -29.90 35.45
N GLY A 2 11.27 -29.29 35.12
CA GLY A 2 10.69 -29.37 33.79
C GLY A 2 11.40 -28.38 32.86
N LEU A 3 12.05 -28.89 31.83
CA LEU A 3 12.61 -28.07 30.76
C LEU A 3 11.45 -27.38 30.04
N LEU A 4 11.36 -26.05 30.19
CA LEU A 4 10.52 -25.22 29.34
C LEU A 4 10.95 -25.44 27.88
N PRO A 5 10.02 -25.61 26.92
CA PRO A 5 10.39 -25.59 25.51
C PRO A 5 11.04 -24.24 25.22
N SER A 6 12.27 -24.26 24.71
CA SER A 6 12.97 -23.05 24.30
C SER A 6 12.10 -22.31 23.29
N ALA A 7 11.66 -21.11 23.66
CA ALA A 7 11.11 -20.16 22.71
C ALA A 7 12.20 -19.90 21.66
N ASN A 8 12.07 -20.52 20.49
CA ASN A 8 12.98 -20.25 19.37
C ASN A 8 12.88 -18.75 19.06
N PRO A 9 14.01 -18.00 19.08
CA PRO A 9 13.98 -16.60 18.75
C PRO A 9 13.55 -16.44 17.29
N VAL A 10 12.58 -15.56 17.13
CA VAL A 10 11.82 -15.26 15.91
C VAL A 10 12.74 -14.71 14.83
N GLY A 11 13.43 -15.57 14.09
CA GLY A 11 14.14 -15.19 12.87
C GLY A 11 13.13 -14.89 11.76
N PHE A 12 13.25 -13.71 11.12
CA PHE A 12 12.56 -13.45 9.86
C PHE A 12 12.96 -14.54 8.87
N THR A 13 11.99 -15.30 8.34
CA THR A 13 12.31 -16.23 7.26
C THR A 13 12.79 -15.41 6.05
N PRO A 14 13.77 -15.88 5.25
CA PRO A 14 14.31 -15.12 4.12
C PRO A 14 13.24 -14.60 3.14
N ASN A 15 12.10 -15.28 3.04
CA ASN A 15 10.96 -14.86 2.22
C ASN A 15 10.23 -13.62 2.78
N ARG A 16 10.18 -13.44 4.10
CA ARG A 16 9.58 -12.25 4.73
C ARG A 16 10.43 -11.00 4.52
N GLU A 17 11.74 -11.14 4.62
CA GLU A 17 12.67 -10.04 4.35
C GLU A 17 12.59 -9.63 2.88
N LYS A 18 12.69 -10.59 1.95
CA LYS A 18 12.50 -10.34 0.51
C LYS A 18 11.17 -9.67 0.21
N PHE A 19 10.10 -10.13 0.85
CA PHE A 19 8.78 -9.52 0.73
C PHE A 19 8.79 -8.06 1.18
N MET A 20 9.33 -7.75 2.36
CA MET A 20 9.36 -6.37 2.86
C MET A 20 10.20 -5.46 1.96
N VAL A 21 11.38 -5.92 1.53
CA VAL A 21 12.25 -5.16 0.62
C VAL A 21 11.53 -4.88 -0.70
N LEU A 22 10.84 -5.89 -1.25
CA LEU A 22 10.07 -5.73 -2.47
C LEU A 22 8.90 -4.75 -2.28
N MET A 23 8.19 -4.82 -1.17
CA MET A 23 7.08 -3.90 -0.88
C MET A 23 7.57 -2.45 -0.77
N ILE A 24 8.65 -2.21 -0.03
CA ILE A 24 9.22 -0.87 0.13
C ILE A 24 9.70 -0.33 -1.23
N SER A 25 10.55 -1.09 -1.93
CA SER A 25 11.10 -0.66 -3.21
C SER A 25 10.03 -0.47 -4.29
N ALA A 26 9.02 -1.34 -4.34
CA ALA A 26 7.92 -1.21 -5.28
C ALA A 26 7.14 0.09 -5.06
N TRP A 27 6.74 0.41 -3.83
CA TRP A 27 5.96 1.63 -3.58
C TRP A 27 6.78 2.91 -3.74
N VAL A 28 8.10 2.87 -3.49
CA VAL A 28 9.02 3.96 -3.90
C VAL A 28 9.03 4.13 -5.41
N MET A 29 9.12 3.04 -6.18
CA MET A 29 9.06 3.11 -7.64
C MET A 29 7.70 3.63 -8.14
N VAL A 30 6.60 3.27 -7.49
CA VAL A 30 5.26 3.80 -7.82
C VAL A 30 5.23 5.30 -7.69
N GLY A 31 5.73 5.83 -6.57
CA GLY A 31 5.84 7.26 -6.35
C GLY A 31 6.65 7.97 -7.43
N ALA A 32 7.83 7.42 -7.74
CA ALA A 32 8.69 7.95 -8.78
C ALA A 32 8.02 7.91 -10.16
N ILE A 33 7.40 6.79 -10.52
CA ILE A 33 6.67 6.62 -11.79
C ILE A 33 5.51 7.60 -11.88
N GLY A 34 4.70 7.71 -10.83
CA GLY A 34 3.57 8.64 -10.75
C GLY A 34 4.01 10.05 -11.11
N ILE A 35 4.99 10.58 -10.39
CA ILE A 35 5.51 11.94 -10.55
C ILE A 35 6.19 12.14 -11.92
N VAL A 36 7.07 11.23 -12.32
CA VAL A 36 7.83 11.41 -13.56
C VAL A 36 6.91 11.36 -14.78
N LEU A 37 5.93 10.45 -14.76
CA LEU A 37 4.99 10.32 -15.86
C LEU A 37 3.95 11.44 -15.87
N SER A 38 3.49 11.91 -14.70
CA SER A 38 2.73 13.16 -14.57
C SER A 38 3.39 14.28 -15.38
N TRP A 39 4.65 14.58 -15.07
CA TRP A 39 5.40 15.65 -15.76
C TRP A 39 5.63 15.35 -17.24
N ALA A 40 5.83 14.09 -17.61
CA ALA A 40 6.07 13.69 -18.99
C ALA A 40 4.82 13.81 -19.87
N PHE A 41 3.63 13.54 -19.32
CA PHE A 41 2.35 13.71 -20.03
C PHE A 41 1.82 15.15 -19.97
N GLY A 42 2.35 15.96 -19.05
CA GLY A 42 2.03 17.37 -18.87
C GLY A 42 1.37 17.63 -17.51
N ASP A 43 1.61 18.81 -16.93
CA ASP A 43 1.01 19.26 -15.65
C ASP A 43 -0.49 19.60 -15.78
N ASP A 44 -1.24 18.80 -16.54
CA ASP A 44 -2.68 18.85 -16.58
C ASP A 44 -3.29 17.63 -15.86
N ILE A 45 -4.58 17.73 -15.53
CA ILE A 45 -5.28 16.69 -14.78
C ILE A 45 -5.22 15.31 -15.46
N ILE A 46 -5.08 15.29 -16.79
CA ILE A 46 -5.04 14.05 -17.58
C ILE A 46 -3.64 13.44 -17.47
N GLY A 47 -2.59 14.23 -17.65
CA GLY A 47 -1.20 13.79 -17.50
C GLY A 47 -0.92 13.28 -16.10
N ASP A 48 -1.40 13.99 -15.07
CA ASP A 48 -1.29 13.55 -13.70
C ASP A 48 -2.02 12.23 -13.45
N ALA A 49 -3.29 12.13 -13.87
CA ALA A 49 -4.05 10.90 -13.73
C ALA A 49 -3.37 9.73 -14.45
N MET A 50 -2.79 9.94 -15.63
CA MET A 50 -2.10 8.89 -16.38
C MET A 50 -0.83 8.41 -15.67
N GLY A 51 -0.02 9.33 -15.12
CA GLY A 51 1.15 8.96 -14.34
C GLY A 51 0.79 8.10 -13.13
N TRP A 52 -0.20 8.56 -12.36
CA TRP A 52 -0.69 7.85 -11.17
C TRP A 52 -1.41 6.54 -11.49
N VAL A 53 -2.11 6.40 -12.62
CA VAL A 53 -2.67 5.14 -13.11
C VAL A 53 -1.58 4.10 -13.33
N ILE A 54 -0.51 4.48 -14.04
CA ILE A 54 0.60 3.58 -14.37
C ILE A 54 1.37 3.21 -13.10
N GLY A 55 1.59 4.20 -12.21
CA GLY A 55 2.12 3.97 -10.88
C GLY A 55 1.27 2.96 -10.11
N GLY A 56 -0.04 3.18 -10.02
CA GLY A 56 -0.96 2.29 -9.29
C GLY A 56 -1.02 0.88 -9.86
N ALA A 57 -1.03 0.73 -11.19
CA ALA A 57 -0.95 -0.58 -11.82
C ALA A 57 0.35 -1.31 -11.42
N THR A 58 1.48 -0.60 -11.46
CA THR A 58 2.79 -1.15 -11.08
C THR A 58 2.82 -1.56 -9.60
N GLY A 59 2.26 -0.73 -8.71
CA GLY A 59 2.18 -0.99 -7.27
C GLY A 59 1.28 -2.17 -6.93
N GLY A 60 0.12 -2.26 -7.57
CA GLY A 60 -0.80 -3.38 -7.42
C GLY A 60 -0.21 -4.70 -7.94
N LEU A 61 0.45 -4.67 -9.09
CA LEU A 61 1.15 -5.83 -9.66
C LEU A 61 2.29 -6.30 -8.75
N ALA A 62 3.14 -5.37 -8.31
CA ALA A 62 4.25 -5.67 -7.43
C ALA A 62 3.78 -6.20 -6.07
N THR A 63 2.71 -5.63 -5.50
CA THR A 63 2.08 -6.15 -4.27
C THR A 63 1.56 -7.57 -4.48
N GLY A 64 0.85 -7.81 -5.59
CA GLY A 64 0.35 -9.13 -5.93
C GLY A 64 1.45 -10.17 -6.08
N TYR A 65 2.52 -9.82 -6.81
CA TYR A 65 3.70 -10.67 -6.96
C TYR A 65 4.41 -10.91 -5.63
N ALA A 66 4.62 -9.87 -4.82
CA ALA A 66 5.23 -10.00 -3.50
C ALA A 66 4.46 -10.99 -2.63
N LEU A 67 3.12 -10.94 -2.64
CA LEU A 67 2.29 -11.86 -1.89
C LEU A 67 2.52 -13.33 -2.28
N THR A 68 2.86 -13.63 -3.54
CA THR A 68 3.18 -15.01 -3.98
C THR A 68 4.44 -15.57 -3.32
N ILE A 69 5.38 -14.71 -2.90
CA ILE A 69 6.64 -15.11 -2.24
C ILE A 69 6.37 -15.66 -0.84
N VAL A 70 5.36 -15.12 -0.16
CA VAL A 70 5.01 -15.46 1.23
C VAL A 70 3.78 -16.35 1.34
N ASN A 71 2.93 -16.38 0.32
CA ASN A 71 1.76 -17.23 0.24
C ASN A 71 1.54 -17.75 -1.20
N PRO A 72 1.91 -19.01 -1.50
CA PRO A 72 1.79 -19.56 -2.85
C PRO A 72 0.33 -19.79 -3.28
N SER A 73 -0.63 -19.66 -2.36
CA SER A 73 -2.06 -19.77 -2.65
C SER A 73 -2.64 -18.53 -3.34
N ILE A 74 -1.86 -17.44 -3.45
CA ILE A 74 -2.24 -16.23 -4.20
C ILE A 74 -2.26 -16.56 -5.69
N GLN A 75 -3.40 -16.34 -6.34
CA GLN A 75 -3.57 -16.65 -7.77
C GLN A 75 -3.58 -15.37 -8.62
N SER A 76 -3.55 -15.56 -9.93
CA SER A 76 -3.58 -14.47 -10.91
C SER A 76 -4.79 -13.56 -10.74
N LYS A 77 -5.95 -14.08 -10.28
CA LYS A 77 -7.14 -13.28 -10.05
C LYS A 77 -6.90 -12.20 -8.99
N GLN A 78 -6.27 -12.53 -7.87
CA GLN A 78 -5.92 -11.55 -6.83
C GLN A 78 -4.93 -10.51 -7.36
N VAL A 79 -3.92 -10.95 -8.11
CA VAL A 79 -2.94 -10.04 -8.73
C VAL A 79 -3.62 -9.06 -9.68
N VAL A 80 -4.55 -9.53 -10.52
CA VAL A 80 -5.31 -8.69 -11.44
C VAL A 80 -6.19 -7.69 -10.69
N VAL A 81 -6.89 -8.12 -9.63
CA VAL A 81 -7.73 -7.23 -8.82
C VAL A 81 -6.89 -6.16 -8.12
N LEU A 82 -5.73 -6.53 -7.58
CA LEU A 82 -4.79 -5.56 -6.99
C LEU A 82 -4.28 -4.56 -8.03
N THR A 83 -3.84 -5.05 -9.19
CA THR A 83 -3.31 -4.21 -10.28
C THR A 83 -4.35 -3.21 -10.75
N LEU A 84 -5.53 -3.68 -11.12
CA LEU A 84 -6.60 -2.82 -11.63
C LEU A 84 -7.16 -1.90 -10.54
N GLY A 85 -7.37 -2.42 -9.34
CA GLY A 85 -7.94 -1.64 -8.25
C GLY A 85 -7.03 -0.50 -7.80
N TRP A 86 -5.71 -0.72 -7.73
CA TRP A 86 -4.76 0.36 -7.45
C TRP A 86 -4.61 1.35 -8.60
N ALA A 87 -4.60 0.89 -9.85
CA ALA A 87 -4.58 1.76 -11.03
C ALA A 87 -5.79 2.71 -11.05
N ILE A 88 -7.00 2.17 -10.86
CA ILE A 88 -8.23 2.96 -10.81
C ILE A 88 -8.23 3.90 -9.62
N ASN A 89 -7.87 3.43 -8.43
CA ASN A 89 -7.82 4.24 -7.22
C ASN A 89 -6.93 5.48 -7.38
N LEU A 90 -5.73 5.30 -7.92
CA LEU A 90 -4.79 6.39 -8.12
C LEU A 90 -5.16 7.31 -9.30
N ALA A 91 -5.92 6.83 -10.28
CA ALA A 91 -6.49 7.67 -11.34
C ALA A 91 -7.35 8.82 -10.78
N PHE A 92 -8.05 8.56 -9.68
CA PHE A 92 -8.95 9.52 -9.05
C PHE A 92 -8.28 10.38 -7.97
N PHE A 93 -6.97 10.22 -7.73
CA PHE A 93 -6.29 10.95 -6.66
C PHE A 93 -6.42 12.47 -6.80
N GLU A 94 -6.07 13.03 -7.95
CA GLU A 94 -6.18 14.48 -8.19
C GLU A 94 -7.62 14.98 -8.09
N ALA A 95 -8.59 14.20 -8.58
CA ALA A 95 -10.00 14.54 -8.44
C ALA A 95 -10.45 14.56 -6.97
N ILE A 96 -9.93 13.63 -6.14
CA ILE A 96 -10.19 13.59 -4.69
C ILE A 96 -9.54 14.80 -4.02
N VAL A 97 -8.27 15.09 -4.31
CA VAL A 97 -7.55 16.23 -3.74
C VAL A 97 -8.23 17.54 -4.12
N GLY A 98 -8.58 17.73 -5.40
CA GLY A 98 -9.31 18.91 -5.88
C GLY A 98 -10.64 19.10 -5.17
N ALA A 99 -11.47 18.06 -5.10
CA ALA A 99 -12.76 18.12 -4.41
C ALA A 99 -12.63 18.44 -2.91
N ILE A 100 -11.58 17.94 -2.23
CA ILE A 100 -11.30 18.27 -0.83
C ILE A 100 -10.79 19.71 -0.69
N GLY A 101 -9.93 20.14 -1.62
CA GLY A 101 -9.40 21.51 -1.67
C GLY A 101 -10.51 22.55 -1.79
N ASP A 102 -11.50 22.29 -2.64
CA ASP A 102 -12.67 23.14 -2.84
C ASP A 102 -13.58 23.20 -1.59
N ALA A 103 -13.67 22.11 -0.83
CA ALA A 103 -14.59 21.99 0.31
C ALA A 103 -14.01 22.46 1.65
N LEU A 104 -12.69 22.33 1.86
CA LEU A 104 -12.04 22.51 3.16
C LEU A 104 -10.91 23.54 3.10
N SER A 105 -9.71 23.09 2.70
CA SER A 105 -8.53 23.92 2.45
C SER A 105 -7.48 23.13 1.69
N ILE A 106 -6.69 23.84 0.88
CA ILE A 106 -5.62 23.20 0.10
C ILE A 106 -4.54 22.56 1.00
N ALA A 107 -4.30 23.12 2.18
CA ALA A 107 -3.33 22.59 3.15
C ALA A 107 -3.72 21.20 3.69
N LEU A 108 -5.01 20.90 3.77
CA LEU A 108 -5.52 19.60 4.22
C LEU A 108 -5.85 18.65 3.05
N SER A 109 -6.03 19.20 1.84
CA SER A 109 -6.44 18.44 0.66
C SER A 109 -5.49 17.30 0.31
N TRP A 110 -4.18 17.55 0.35
CA TRP A 110 -3.16 16.55 0.04
C TRP A 110 -3.09 15.42 1.08
N PRO A 111 -2.91 15.68 2.40
CA PRO A 111 -2.96 14.64 3.43
C PRO A 111 -4.25 13.82 3.40
N LEU A 112 -5.41 14.48 3.26
CA LEU A 112 -6.71 13.80 3.23
C LEU A 112 -6.92 13.03 1.93
N GLY A 113 -6.42 13.53 0.80
CA GLY A 113 -6.43 12.81 -0.47
C GLY A 113 -5.64 11.52 -0.38
N TRP A 114 -4.42 11.56 0.16
CA TRP A 114 -3.61 10.36 0.39
C TRP A 114 -4.25 9.38 1.36
N ALA A 115 -4.85 9.88 2.45
CA ALA A 115 -5.59 9.04 3.38
C ALA A 115 -6.78 8.34 2.70
N THR A 116 -7.51 9.06 1.85
CA THR A 116 -8.63 8.53 1.06
C THR A 116 -8.16 7.44 0.09
N VAL A 117 -7.10 7.71 -0.68
CA VAL A 117 -6.48 6.72 -1.57
C VAL A 117 -6.03 5.49 -0.78
N GLY A 118 -5.40 5.69 0.37
CA GLY A 118 -4.99 4.60 1.26
C GLY A 118 -6.16 3.76 1.75
N ALA A 119 -7.28 4.39 2.12
CA ALA A 119 -8.49 3.70 2.56
C ALA A 119 -9.10 2.86 1.42
N ILE A 120 -9.27 3.45 0.24
CA ILE A 120 -9.82 2.76 -0.94
C ILE A 120 -8.89 1.61 -1.36
N GLY A 121 -7.59 1.89 -1.50
CA GLY A 121 -6.59 0.88 -1.88
C GLY A 121 -6.44 -0.22 -0.82
N GLY A 122 -6.61 0.13 0.45
CA GLY A 122 -6.68 -0.80 1.56
C GLY A 122 -7.89 -1.74 1.48
N TRP A 123 -9.06 -1.20 1.14
CA TRP A 123 -10.26 -1.99 0.86
C TRP A 123 -10.11 -2.90 -0.36
N VAL A 124 -9.58 -2.38 -1.47
CA VAL A 124 -9.25 -3.17 -2.67
C VAL A 124 -8.33 -4.33 -2.32
N THR A 125 -7.27 -4.04 -1.55
CA THR A 125 -6.28 -5.03 -1.14
C THR A 125 -6.90 -6.10 -0.24
N GLY A 126 -7.66 -5.68 0.78
CA GLY A 126 -8.38 -6.60 1.66
C GLY A 126 -9.39 -7.46 0.89
N TYR A 127 -10.15 -6.87 -0.04
CA TYR A 127 -11.10 -7.57 -0.90
C TYR A 127 -10.41 -8.60 -1.80
N ALA A 128 -9.30 -8.24 -2.45
CA ALA A 128 -8.52 -9.18 -3.27
C ALA A 128 -8.13 -10.42 -2.46
N LEU A 129 -7.80 -10.25 -1.17
CA LEU A 129 -7.45 -11.34 -0.27
C LEU A 129 -8.67 -12.11 0.28
N THR A 130 -9.90 -11.65 0.07
CA THR A 130 -11.09 -12.47 0.37
C THR A 130 -11.38 -13.50 -0.72
N LEU A 131 -10.86 -13.27 -1.93
CA LEU A 131 -11.05 -14.19 -3.05
C LEU A 131 -10.41 -15.55 -2.73
N GLU A 132 -11.03 -16.61 -3.25
CA GLU A 132 -10.51 -17.96 -3.10
C GLU A 132 -9.04 -18.03 -3.50
N PRO A 133 -8.19 -18.70 -2.70
CA PRO A 133 -8.53 -19.58 -1.58
C PRO A 133 -8.42 -18.96 -0.16
N LEU A 134 -8.04 -17.68 -0.02
CA LEU A 134 -7.58 -17.12 1.27
C LEU A 134 -8.69 -16.88 2.31
N HIS A 135 -9.91 -16.53 1.88
CA HIS A 135 -11.09 -16.34 2.74
C HIS A 135 -10.82 -15.51 4.01
N LEU A 136 -10.24 -14.31 3.87
CA LEU A 136 -10.04 -13.41 5.02
C LEU A 136 -11.35 -13.09 5.74
N GLN A 137 -11.29 -13.04 7.07
CA GLN A 137 -12.41 -12.61 7.91
C GLN A 137 -12.64 -11.09 7.80
N LYS A 138 -13.88 -10.64 7.98
CA LYS A 138 -14.25 -9.21 7.96
C LYS A 138 -13.35 -8.32 8.82
N LYS A 139 -12.96 -8.80 10.01
CA LYS A 139 -12.05 -8.08 10.91
C LYS A 139 -10.66 -7.88 10.30
N GLN A 140 -10.13 -8.88 9.59
CA GLN A 140 -8.82 -8.79 8.93
C GLN A 140 -8.87 -7.79 7.77
N ILE A 141 -9.97 -7.74 7.02
CA ILE A 141 -10.16 -6.75 5.95
C ILE A 141 -10.12 -5.33 6.54
N ALA A 142 -10.88 -5.07 7.61
CA ALA A 142 -10.92 -3.77 8.25
C ALA A 142 -9.54 -3.33 8.77
N VAL A 143 -8.79 -4.25 9.39
CA VAL A 143 -7.43 -3.97 9.88
C VAL A 143 -6.44 -3.77 8.72
N THR A 144 -6.56 -4.53 7.63
CA THR A 144 -5.78 -4.33 6.39
C THR A 144 -6.02 -2.94 5.83
N ALA A 145 -7.30 -2.58 5.67
CA ALA A 145 -7.70 -1.30 5.12
C ALA A 145 -7.18 -0.14 5.98
N LEU A 146 -7.32 -0.25 7.30
CA LEU A 146 -6.82 0.76 8.22
C LEU A 146 -5.29 0.87 8.19
N GLY A 147 -4.57 -0.25 8.20
CA GLY A 147 -3.10 -0.24 8.18
C GLY A 147 -2.53 0.38 6.90
N ILE A 148 -3.14 0.05 5.76
CA ILE A 148 -2.78 0.68 4.47
C ILE A 148 -3.17 2.16 4.49
N ALA A 149 -4.38 2.52 4.92
CA ALA A 149 -4.82 3.91 5.00
C ALA A 149 -3.87 4.78 5.83
N LEU A 150 -3.43 4.28 6.99
CA LEU A 150 -2.47 4.98 7.85
C LEU A 150 -1.11 5.14 7.17
N GLY A 151 -0.60 4.09 6.53
CA GLY A 151 0.66 4.14 5.78
C GLY A 151 0.65 5.19 4.68
N TRP A 152 -0.44 5.27 3.92
CA TRP A 152 -0.65 6.24 2.87
C TRP A 152 -0.86 7.66 3.41
N ALA A 153 -1.65 7.82 4.46
CA ALA A 153 -1.82 9.13 5.11
C ALA A 153 -0.47 9.66 5.60
N MET A 154 0.30 8.86 6.32
CA MET A 154 1.61 9.26 6.85
C MET A 154 2.63 9.49 5.73
N GLY A 155 2.78 8.50 4.85
CA GLY A 155 3.76 8.52 3.76
C GLY A 155 3.48 9.61 2.75
N GLY A 156 2.23 9.74 2.31
CA GLY A 156 1.78 10.77 1.39
C GLY A 156 1.87 12.19 1.98
N THR A 157 1.60 12.35 3.28
CA THR A 157 1.81 13.64 3.96
C THR A 157 3.28 14.01 3.99
N ILE A 158 4.17 13.09 4.34
CA ILE A 158 5.63 13.35 4.37
C ILE A 158 6.16 13.67 2.97
N ALA A 159 5.73 12.90 1.97
CA ALA A 159 6.04 13.13 0.58
C ALA A 159 5.61 14.53 0.11
N GLY A 160 4.35 14.90 0.36
CA GLY A 160 3.78 16.18 -0.07
C GLY A 160 4.24 17.40 0.75
N ALA A 161 4.62 17.23 2.02
CA ALA A 161 4.96 18.35 2.90
C ALA A 161 6.33 18.97 2.61
N MET A 162 7.32 18.17 2.18
CA MET A 162 8.68 18.68 1.94
C MET A 162 9.00 18.84 0.45
N GLY A 163 8.24 18.17 -0.44
CA GLY A 163 8.28 18.38 -1.89
C GLY A 163 9.61 18.05 -2.57
N ASP A 164 10.58 17.50 -1.83
CA ASP A 164 11.92 17.21 -2.30
C ASP A 164 12.10 15.71 -2.60
N PRO A 165 13.04 15.30 -3.48
CA PRO A 165 13.18 13.90 -3.87
C PRO A 165 13.40 12.93 -2.69
N LEU A 166 14.05 13.39 -1.61
CA LEU A 166 14.30 12.56 -0.44
C LEU A 166 13.01 12.37 0.37
N SER A 167 12.20 13.42 0.55
CA SER A 167 10.92 13.29 1.24
C SER A 167 9.94 12.38 0.52
N TRP A 168 9.93 12.44 -0.81
CA TRP A 168 9.18 11.51 -1.65
C TRP A 168 9.63 10.07 -1.40
N ALA A 169 10.94 9.79 -1.47
CA ALA A 169 11.47 8.45 -1.22
C ALA A 169 11.13 7.94 0.19
N ILE A 170 11.24 8.80 1.21
CA ILE A 170 10.88 8.45 2.60
C ILE A 170 9.38 8.17 2.70
N GLY A 171 8.53 9.06 2.17
CA GLY A 171 7.09 8.93 2.22
C GLY A 171 6.61 7.62 1.60
N TRP A 172 7.08 7.32 0.39
CA TRP A 172 6.74 6.06 -0.29
C TRP A 172 7.36 4.82 0.36
N SER A 173 8.51 4.95 1.03
CA SER A 173 9.06 3.88 1.85
C SER A 173 8.15 3.54 3.03
N ILE A 174 7.56 4.55 3.67
CA ILE A 174 6.58 4.38 4.76
C ILE A 174 5.33 3.67 4.22
N VAL A 175 4.83 4.07 3.04
CA VAL A 175 3.71 3.39 2.37
C VAL A 175 4.02 1.90 2.19
N GLY A 176 5.15 1.58 1.56
CA GLY A 176 5.53 0.19 1.30
C GLY A 176 5.77 -0.61 2.58
N ALA A 177 6.37 -0.01 3.61
CA ALA A 177 6.60 -0.65 4.89
C ALA A 177 5.28 -0.94 5.64
N ALA A 178 4.35 0.03 5.67
CA ALA A 178 3.05 -0.14 6.30
C ALA A 178 2.21 -1.21 5.59
N GLN A 179 2.15 -1.14 4.26
CA GLN A 179 1.44 -2.12 3.45
C GLN A 179 2.06 -3.52 3.57
N GLY A 180 3.39 -3.63 3.53
CA GLY A 180 4.07 -4.89 3.73
C GLY A 180 3.83 -5.46 5.14
N GLY A 181 3.99 -4.64 6.18
CA GLY A 181 3.80 -5.06 7.57
C GLY A 181 2.39 -5.58 7.83
N ILE A 182 1.37 -4.86 7.38
CA ILE A 182 -0.03 -5.28 7.61
C ILE A 182 -0.37 -6.54 6.80
N LEU A 183 0.17 -6.70 5.59
CA LEU A 183 -0.03 -7.91 4.80
C LEU A 183 0.63 -9.13 5.44
N LEU A 184 1.85 -8.99 6.00
CA LEU A 184 2.49 -10.06 6.76
C LEU A 184 1.70 -10.43 8.01
N TRP A 185 1.11 -9.43 8.69
CA TRP A 185 0.21 -9.65 9.81
C TRP A 185 -1.05 -10.42 9.38
N CYS A 186 -1.71 -9.99 8.31
CA CYS A 186 -2.94 -10.61 7.80
C CYS A 186 -2.76 -12.07 7.42
N LEU A 187 -1.64 -12.39 6.78
CA LEU A 187 -1.31 -13.75 6.35
C LEU A 187 -0.80 -14.64 7.50
N ASN A 188 -0.47 -14.06 8.67
CA ASN A 188 0.02 -14.81 9.81
C ASN A 188 -0.31 -14.14 11.17
N PRO A 189 -1.61 -14.04 11.54
CA PRO A 189 -2.06 -13.24 12.68
C PRO A 189 -1.63 -13.84 14.03
N SER A 190 -1.41 -15.15 14.11
CA SER A 190 -0.99 -15.83 15.35
C SER A 190 0.40 -15.42 15.85
N LYS A 191 1.21 -14.78 15.01
CA LYS A 191 2.55 -14.30 15.36
C LYS A 191 2.60 -12.84 15.80
N PHE A 192 1.47 -12.13 15.75
CA PHE A 192 1.36 -10.74 16.15
C PHE A 192 0.14 -10.59 17.06
N ILE A 193 0.28 -11.10 18.28
CA ILE A 193 -0.66 -10.81 19.35
C ILE A 193 -0.29 -9.42 19.87
N PHE A 194 -1.08 -8.42 19.53
CA PHE A 194 -1.12 -7.19 20.32
C PHE A 194 -1.82 -7.57 21.62
N ASN A 195 -1.03 -7.76 22.68
CA ASN A 195 -1.59 -7.76 24.03
C ASN A 195 -2.07 -6.32 24.27
N ALA A 196 -3.40 -6.15 24.23
CA ALA A 196 -4.06 -4.92 24.63
C ALA A 196 -4.01 -4.76 26.16
#